data_AF-A0A1U7VB19-F1
#
_entry.id   AF-A0A1U7VB19-F1
#
_cell.length_a   1.000
_cell.length_b   1.000
_cell.length_c   1.000
_cell.angle_alpha   90.00
_cell.angle_beta   90.00
_cell.angle_gamma   90.00
#
_symmetry.space_group_name_H-M   'P 1'
#
loop_
_entity.id
_entity.type
_entity.pdbx_description
1 polymer ?
#
loop_
_entity_poly.entity_id
_entity_poly.type
_entity_poly.pdbx_seq_one_letter_code
_entity_poly.pdbx_strand_id
1 'polypeptide(L)'
;MGTLSTFRYLTVFFYLCFYFRISLSEEQNMSFDFENFGKDSNFKPELALYGDAKVVNGGIQMSGSMGFSSGRILNKKPIKLVEKNPRKMVSFSMHFVFSLSRENGDGFAFVMVPIGYPFNMFDGGSFGLLGVRKMKFLAVEFDTFLDKKYDDVNGNHVGVDLSSFVSVKVSNLSSVKLRLNSGEKLQSWIDYEASSKRLEVRLSKLGDIRPLNPLVSCPIDLSRMWKEEELYVGLSSSTGNSTQKCNIYSLGFKIRTAPNWMHSEPLDPQAFEGEKKQLKVHSKSDCALRILGALLFGTGCGALGAFIVVIVWTILGSRRPVAPEDPAVENNNSKEFDEYKKFNVVVDKAIEDGKSKNLGT
;
A
#
# COMPACT_ATOMS: atom_id res chain seq x y z
N MET A 1 -7.12 -49.68 14.90
CA MET A 1 -5.89 -48.90 15.22
C MET A 1 -5.45 -47.92 14.13
N GLY A 2 -6.21 -47.70 13.03
CA GLY A 2 -5.78 -46.81 11.92
C GLY A 2 -6.13 -45.32 12.04
N THR A 3 -7.04 -44.94 12.95
CA THR A 3 -7.58 -43.56 13.03
C THR A 3 -6.73 -42.60 13.87
N LEU A 4 -5.87 -43.12 14.76
CA LEU A 4 -5.01 -42.30 15.63
C LEU A 4 -3.76 -41.76 14.90
N SER A 5 -3.37 -42.40 13.79
CA SER A 5 -2.16 -42.06 13.03
C SER A 5 -2.37 -40.86 12.12
N THR A 6 -3.49 -40.81 11.41
CA THR A 6 -3.85 -39.72 10.49
C THR A 6 -4.01 -38.37 11.21
N PHE A 7 -4.51 -38.40 12.45
CA PHE A 7 -4.70 -37.19 13.25
C PHE A 7 -3.37 -36.50 13.60
N ARG A 8 -2.29 -37.26 13.82
CA ARG A 8 -0.96 -36.75 14.19
C ARG A 8 -0.26 -36.06 13.00
N TYR A 9 -0.38 -36.61 11.80
CA TYR A 9 0.17 -35.99 10.59
C TYR A 9 -0.53 -34.68 10.24
N LEU A 10 -1.85 -34.63 10.40
CA LEU A 10 -2.61 -33.40 10.23
C LEU A 10 -2.16 -32.34 11.24
N THR A 11 -1.95 -32.69 12.51
CA THR A 11 -1.48 -31.72 13.50
C THR A 11 -0.10 -31.17 13.15
N VAL A 12 0.85 -32.03 12.76
CA VAL A 12 2.21 -31.60 12.35
C VAL A 12 2.16 -30.70 11.11
N PHE A 13 1.31 -31.02 10.13
CA PHE A 13 1.10 -30.18 8.96
C PHE A 13 0.52 -28.81 9.33
N PHE A 14 -0.45 -28.74 10.24
CA PHE A 14 -0.97 -27.48 10.76
C PHE A 14 0.10 -26.66 11.48
N TYR A 15 0.92 -27.28 12.34
CA TYR A 15 2.04 -26.60 12.97
C TYR A 15 3.06 -26.10 11.95
N LEU A 16 3.42 -26.91 10.95
CA LEU A 16 4.36 -26.50 9.89
C LEU A 16 3.83 -25.33 9.07
N CYS A 17 2.54 -25.35 8.70
CA CYS A 17 1.87 -24.23 8.04
C CYS A 17 1.82 -22.98 8.91
N PHE A 18 1.62 -23.13 10.22
CA PHE A 18 1.66 -22.03 11.19
C PHE A 18 3.08 -21.45 11.31
N TYR A 19 4.11 -22.30 11.36
CA TYR A 19 5.52 -21.88 11.34
C TYR A 19 5.92 -21.17 10.04
N PHE A 20 5.45 -21.65 8.88
CA PHE A 20 5.67 -20.98 7.59
C PHE A 20 4.95 -19.63 7.49
N ARG A 21 3.72 -19.53 8.01
CA ARG A 21 2.99 -18.25 8.15
C ARG A 21 3.74 -17.25 9.02
N ILE A 22 4.32 -17.70 10.14
CA ILE A 22 5.12 -16.84 11.04
C ILE A 22 6.46 -16.44 10.40
N SER A 23 7.06 -17.31 9.58
CA SER A 23 8.36 -17.06 8.92
C SER A 23 8.26 -16.11 7.73
N LEU A 24 7.07 -15.92 7.16
CA LEU A 24 6.76 -14.79 6.28
C LEU A 24 6.54 -13.57 7.18
N SER A 25 7.64 -12.97 7.66
CA SER A 25 7.59 -11.72 8.41
C SER A 25 6.80 -10.70 7.59
N GLU A 26 5.80 -10.08 8.20
CA GLU A 26 5.05 -8.95 7.66
C GLU A 26 6.07 -7.85 7.29
N GLU A 27 6.39 -7.72 6.00
CA GLU A 27 7.05 -6.52 5.51
C GLU A 27 6.10 -5.36 5.78
N GLN A 28 6.61 -4.27 6.35
CA GLN A 28 5.88 -3.00 6.33
C GLN A 28 5.70 -2.59 4.87
N ASN A 29 4.58 -3.02 4.28
CA ASN A 29 4.13 -2.71 2.94
C ASN A 29 2.89 -1.83 3.06
N MET A 30 3.05 -0.64 3.64
CA MET A 30 2.01 0.39 3.56
C MET A 30 2.02 0.96 2.14
N SER A 31 0.97 0.67 1.40
CA SER A 31 0.75 1.22 0.07
C SER A 31 -0.71 1.61 -0.07
N PHE A 32 -0.96 2.84 -0.48
CA PHE A 32 -2.29 3.27 -0.89
C PHE A 32 -2.16 4.12 -2.15
N ASP A 33 -3.21 4.11 -2.97
CA ASP A 33 -3.31 4.91 -4.17
C ASP A 33 -4.77 5.31 -4.39
N PHE A 34 -5.00 6.61 -4.55
CA PHE A 34 -6.32 7.19 -4.73
C PHE A 34 -6.30 8.08 -5.96
N GLU A 35 -6.97 7.67 -7.03
CA GLU A 35 -7.07 8.46 -8.26
C GLU A 35 -8.18 9.54 -8.21
N ASN A 36 -9.08 9.46 -7.23
CA ASN A 36 -10.20 10.39 -7.01
C ASN A 36 -10.69 10.31 -5.55
N PHE A 37 -11.18 11.44 -5.01
CA PHE A 37 -11.69 11.59 -3.64
C PHE A 37 -13.22 11.76 -3.55
N GLY A 38 -13.97 11.42 -4.60
CA GLY A 38 -15.43 11.55 -4.68
C GLY A 38 -16.23 10.73 -3.66
N LYS A 39 -17.57 10.77 -3.75
CA LYS A 39 -18.50 10.15 -2.78
C LYS A 39 -18.23 8.65 -2.50
N ASP A 40 -17.68 7.94 -3.48
CA ASP A 40 -17.39 6.50 -3.38
C ASP A 40 -15.91 6.21 -3.07
N SER A 41 -15.11 7.23 -2.76
CA SER A 41 -13.68 7.05 -2.49
C SER A 41 -13.44 6.48 -1.09
N ASN A 42 -12.80 5.31 -1.04
CA ASN A 42 -12.45 4.59 0.19
C ASN A 42 -11.15 5.10 0.82
N PHE A 43 -10.84 6.40 0.74
CA PHE A 43 -9.60 6.95 1.30
C PHE A 43 -9.61 7.10 2.83
N LYS A 44 -10.81 7.15 3.43
CA LYS A 44 -11.00 7.40 4.86
C LYS A 44 -10.31 6.40 5.81
N PRO A 45 -10.11 5.10 5.49
CA PRO A 45 -9.37 4.19 6.35
C PRO A 45 -7.88 4.52 6.42
N GLU A 46 -7.30 5.07 5.36
CA GLU A 46 -5.85 5.31 5.24
C GLU A 46 -5.45 6.76 5.54
N LEU A 47 -6.31 7.72 5.20
CA LEU A 47 -6.03 9.15 5.31
C LEU A 47 -7.03 9.88 6.21
N ALA A 48 -6.55 10.92 6.87
CA ALA A 48 -7.34 11.87 7.64
C ALA A 48 -7.18 13.29 7.09
N LEU A 49 -8.29 14.03 7.05
CA LEU A 49 -8.33 15.43 6.67
C LEU A 49 -8.39 16.28 7.93
N TYR A 50 -7.59 17.34 7.99
CA TYR A 50 -7.52 18.27 9.12
C TYR A 50 -7.66 19.71 8.65
N GLY A 51 -8.11 20.59 9.56
CA GLY A 51 -8.35 21.99 9.28
C GLY A 51 -9.46 22.17 8.24
N ASP A 52 -9.24 23.03 7.27
CA ASP A 52 -10.19 23.36 6.21
C ASP A 52 -10.24 22.34 5.07
N ALA A 53 -9.40 21.30 5.12
CA ALA A 53 -9.31 20.31 4.07
C ALA A 53 -10.64 19.56 3.90
N LYS A 54 -11.20 19.61 2.69
CA LYS A 54 -12.50 19.03 2.37
C LYS A 54 -12.57 18.48 0.96
N VAL A 55 -13.42 17.48 0.77
CA VAL A 55 -13.69 16.92 -0.56
C VAL A 55 -14.56 17.90 -1.36
N VAL A 56 -14.08 18.29 -2.54
CA VAL A 56 -14.77 19.17 -3.48
C VAL A 56 -14.58 18.61 -4.89
N ASN A 57 -15.68 18.34 -5.60
CA ASN A 57 -15.66 17.92 -7.01
C ASN A 57 -14.72 16.73 -7.32
N GLY A 58 -14.63 15.75 -6.40
CA GLY A 58 -13.75 14.59 -6.56
C GLY A 58 -12.27 14.84 -6.26
N GLY A 59 -11.88 16.06 -5.87
CA GLY A 59 -10.58 16.36 -5.29
C GLY A 59 -10.69 16.67 -3.80
N ILE A 60 -9.54 16.80 -3.13
CA ILE A 60 -9.45 17.42 -1.80
C ILE A 60 -8.94 18.85 -2.00
N GLN A 61 -9.78 19.83 -1.65
CA GLN A 61 -9.34 21.21 -1.51
C GLN A 61 -8.74 21.34 -0.11
N MET A 62 -7.42 21.54 -0.02
CA MET A 62 -6.70 21.68 1.25
C MET A 62 -6.82 23.08 1.84
N SER A 63 -6.86 24.10 0.99
CA SER A 63 -6.88 25.50 1.41
C SER A 63 -7.58 26.35 0.36
N GLY A 64 -7.92 27.57 0.76
CA GLY A 64 -8.54 28.58 -0.09
C GLY A 64 -10.06 28.60 0.05
N SER A 65 -10.63 29.81 -0.04
CA SER A 65 -12.04 30.25 -0.03
C SER A 65 -12.13 31.61 0.68
N MET A 66 -11.26 31.83 1.67
CA MET A 66 -11.02 33.07 2.41
C MET A 66 -9.52 33.10 2.78
N GLY A 67 -9.00 34.26 3.18
CA GLY A 67 -7.68 34.35 3.79
C GLY A 67 -7.59 33.53 5.08
N PHE A 68 -6.37 33.19 5.48
CA PHE A 68 -5.99 32.44 6.68
C PHE A 68 -6.53 31.00 6.72
N SER A 69 -6.73 30.39 5.55
CA SER A 69 -7.15 29.00 5.44
C SER A 69 -5.96 28.06 5.57
N SER A 70 -6.13 26.99 6.36
CA SER A 70 -5.12 25.95 6.52
C SER A 70 -5.75 24.56 6.57
N GLY A 71 -5.23 23.63 5.79
CA GLY A 71 -5.71 22.26 5.78
C GLY A 71 -4.65 21.25 5.38
N ARG A 72 -4.88 20.01 5.81
CA ARG A 72 -3.88 18.93 5.76
C ARG A 72 -4.52 17.60 5.40
N ILE A 73 -3.75 16.76 4.72
CA ILE A 73 -4.07 15.36 4.44
C ILE A 73 -2.94 14.54 5.04
N LEU A 74 -3.20 13.75 6.08
CA LEU A 74 -2.17 12.92 6.72
C LEU A 74 -2.58 11.45 6.71
N ASN A 75 -1.61 10.55 6.64
CA ASN A 75 -1.84 9.13 6.92
C ASN A 75 -2.37 8.92 8.35
N LYS A 76 -3.30 7.99 8.52
CA LYS A 76 -3.82 7.62 9.85
C LYS A 76 -2.84 6.74 10.62
N LYS A 77 -2.18 5.81 9.92
CA LYS A 77 -1.19 4.91 10.49
C LYS A 77 0.20 5.52 10.31
N PRO A 78 0.88 5.92 11.39
CA PRO A 78 2.23 6.48 11.29
C PRO A 78 3.22 5.41 10.81
N ILE A 79 4.32 5.85 10.21
CA ILE A 79 5.37 4.97 9.69
C ILE A 79 6.65 5.07 10.52
N LYS A 80 7.51 4.05 10.43
CA LYS A 80 8.89 4.09 10.95
C LYS A 80 9.87 4.03 9.80
N LEU A 81 10.88 4.90 9.81
CA LEU A 81 11.97 4.84 8.83
C LEU A 81 13.07 3.85 9.22
N VAL A 82 13.15 3.52 10.52
CA VAL A 82 14.08 2.53 11.08
C VAL A 82 13.32 1.60 12.01
N GLU A 83 13.45 0.31 11.78
CA GLU A 83 13.04 -0.73 12.72
C GLU A 83 14.28 -1.40 13.30
N LYS A 84 14.27 -1.75 14.59
CA LYS A 84 15.31 -2.58 15.21
C LYS A 84 14.92 -4.06 15.17
N ASN A 85 15.96 -4.90 15.18
CA ASN A 85 15.90 -6.36 15.35
C ASN A 85 15.10 -7.14 14.28
N PRO A 86 15.67 -7.34 13.07
CA PRO A 86 16.93 -6.80 12.56
C PRO A 86 16.80 -5.31 12.19
N ARG A 87 17.92 -4.57 12.17
CA ARG A 87 17.89 -3.18 11.69
C ARG A 87 17.40 -3.17 10.25
N LYS A 88 16.28 -2.51 9.99
CA LYS A 88 15.70 -2.33 8.65
C LYS A 88 15.54 -0.85 8.37
N MET A 89 16.01 -0.42 7.21
CA MET A 89 15.80 0.94 6.73
C MET A 89 14.66 0.96 5.72
N VAL A 90 13.81 1.98 5.77
CA VAL A 90 12.63 2.08 4.90
C VAL A 90 12.83 3.20 3.88
N SER A 91 12.71 2.83 2.61
CA SER A 91 12.59 3.75 1.48
C SER A 91 11.11 4.05 1.23
N PHE A 92 10.78 5.24 0.74
CA PHE A 92 9.40 5.61 0.43
C PHE A 92 9.29 6.33 -0.90
N SER A 93 8.09 6.29 -1.47
CA SER A 93 7.70 7.02 -2.66
C SER A 93 6.33 7.62 -2.44
N MET A 94 6.17 8.88 -2.77
CA MET A 94 4.89 9.56 -2.83
C MET A 94 4.66 10.14 -4.21
N HIS A 95 3.47 9.95 -4.75
CA HIS A 95 3.02 10.56 -6.00
C HIS A 95 1.70 11.26 -5.78
N PHE A 96 1.53 12.43 -6.37
CA PHE A 96 0.27 13.15 -6.29
C PHE A 96 0.06 14.07 -7.47
N VAL A 97 -1.21 14.28 -7.80
CA VAL A 97 -1.66 15.24 -8.80
C VAL A 97 -2.34 16.39 -8.11
N PHE A 98 -1.94 17.62 -8.43
CA PHE A 98 -2.43 18.82 -7.77
C PHE A 98 -2.64 19.98 -8.75
N SER A 99 -3.32 21.02 -8.30
CA SER A 99 -3.33 22.33 -8.97
C SER A 99 -3.38 23.44 -7.93
N LEU A 100 -2.69 24.54 -8.22
CA LEU A 100 -2.84 25.79 -7.49
C LEU A 100 -3.56 26.82 -8.36
N SER A 101 -4.51 27.55 -7.78
CA SER A 101 -5.16 28.66 -8.50
C SER A 101 -4.19 29.83 -8.72
N ARG A 102 -4.55 30.77 -9.59
CA ARG A 102 -3.60 31.76 -10.16
C ARG A 102 -3.15 32.84 -9.21
N GLU A 103 -3.77 32.93 -8.04
CA GLU A 103 -3.35 33.81 -6.96
C GLU A 103 -1.92 33.43 -6.49
N ASN A 104 -1.20 34.39 -5.93
CA ASN A 104 0.11 34.14 -5.34
C ASN A 104 -0.05 33.72 -3.89
N GLY A 105 0.74 32.75 -3.47
CA GLY A 105 0.96 32.38 -2.09
C GLY A 105 -0.13 31.54 -1.43
N ASP A 106 0.17 30.78 -0.39
CA ASP A 106 1.55 30.46 0.02
C ASP A 106 2.03 29.17 -0.65
N GLY A 107 1.11 28.38 -1.22
CA GLY A 107 1.41 27.08 -1.80
C GLY A 107 1.11 25.95 -0.81
N PHE A 108 1.88 24.87 -0.89
CA PHE A 108 1.71 23.70 -0.02
C PHE A 108 3.03 22.94 0.08
N ALA A 109 3.09 22.02 1.03
CA ALA A 109 4.23 21.15 1.21
C ALA A 109 3.81 19.70 1.40
N PHE A 110 4.63 18.78 0.89
CA PHE A 110 4.73 17.45 1.47
C PHE A 110 5.40 17.55 2.84
N VAL A 111 4.89 16.82 3.83
CA VAL A 111 5.37 16.91 5.21
C VAL A 111 5.59 15.54 5.82
N MET A 112 6.67 15.41 6.58
CA MET A 112 6.88 14.31 7.52
C MET A 112 7.19 14.88 8.89
N VAL A 113 6.42 14.46 9.89
CA VAL A 113 6.53 14.97 11.27
C VAL A 113 6.37 13.85 12.30
N PRO A 114 7.04 13.93 13.46
CA PRO A 114 6.83 12.98 14.56
C PRO A 114 5.39 13.00 15.09
N ILE A 115 4.96 11.88 15.68
CA ILE A 115 3.73 11.86 16.48
C ILE A 115 3.81 12.94 17.57
N GLY A 116 2.73 13.70 17.73
CA GLY A 116 2.64 14.79 18.69
C GLY A 116 3.21 16.12 18.19
N TYR A 117 3.63 16.22 16.93
CA TYR A 117 3.98 17.50 16.32
C TYR A 117 2.80 18.49 16.43
N PRO A 118 3.00 19.67 17.03
CA PRO A 118 1.94 20.66 17.20
C PRO A 118 1.66 21.36 15.87
N PHE A 119 0.65 20.88 15.14
CA PHE A 119 0.08 21.67 14.06
C PHE A 119 -0.67 22.87 14.65
N ASN A 120 -0.33 24.09 14.22
CA ASN A 120 -1.09 25.25 14.67
C ASN A 120 -2.51 25.23 14.06
N MET A 121 -3.50 25.61 14.88
CA MET A 121 -4.90 25.75 14.46
C MET A 121 -5.16 27.06 13.69
N PHE A 122 -4.27 28.05 13.84
CA PHE A 122 -4.25 29.29 13.07
C PHE A 122 -2.98 29.36 12.22
N ASP A 123 -2.90 30.28 11.25
CA ASP A 123 -1.79 30.49 10.30
C ASP A 123 -0.42 30.68 11.00
N GLY A 124 0.14 29.56 11.47
CA GLY A 124 1.18 29.53 12.50
C GLY A 124 2.60 29.51 11.98
N GLY A 125 2.79 29.65 10.68
CA GLY A 125 4.06 29.46 9.99
C GLY A 125 3.85 28.96 8.57
N SER A 126 4.94 28.76 7.84
CA SER A 126 4.88 28.41 6.41
C SER A 126 4.18 27.06 6.22
N PHE A 127 3.27 26.99 5.25
CA PHE A 127 2.50 25.79 4.90
C PHE A 127 1.72 25.14 6.06
N GLY A 128 1.47 25.86 7.15
CA GLY A 128 0.79 25.34 8.35
C GLY A 128 1.68 24.48 9.26
N LEU A 129 3.00 24.60 9.12
CA LEU A 129 4.03 24.03 9.98
C LEU A 129 4.56 25.07 10.99
N LEU A 130 5.14 24.58 12.08
CA LEU A 130 5.83 25.39 13.09
C LEU A 130 7.35 25.25 12.96
N GLY A 131 8.01 26.36 12.64
CA GLY A 131 9.48 26.48 12.55
C GLY A 131 10.19 26.77 13.87
N VAL A 132 9.57 26.44 15.02
CA VAL A 132 10.16 26.76 16.34
C VAL A 132 11.35 25.84 16.62
N ARG A 133 12.47 26.43 17.11
CA ARG A 133 13.68 25.71 17.50
C ARG A 133 13.31 24.48 18.36
N LYS A 134 13.77 23.30 17.94
CA LYS A 134 13.56 21.93 18.49
C LYS A 134 12.48 21.09 17.81
N MET A 135 11.62 21.64 16.95
CA MET A 135 10.63 20.83 16.22
C MET A 135 11.25 20.24 14.95
N LYS A 136 11.31 18.90 14.89
CA LYS A 136 11.83 18.19 13.72
C LYS A 136 10.73 18.01 12.68
N PHE A 137 10.97 18.47 11.46
CA PHE A 137 10.13 18.16 10.30
C PHE A 137 10.98 18.08 9.04
N LEU A 138 10.55 17.25 8.10
CA LEU A 138 10.94 17.36 6.70
C LEU A 138 9.76 17.97 5.97
N ALA A 139 10.03 18.96 5.14
CA ALA A 139 9.06 19.40 4.15
C ALA A 139 9.68 19.43 2.75
N VAL A 140 8.87 19.10 1.74
CA VAL A 140 9.16 19.44 0.35
C VAL A 140 8.12 20.48 -0.07
N GLU A 141 8.54 21.72 -0.13
CA GLU A 141 7.68 22.87 -0.40
C GLU A 141 7.48 23.08 -1.90
N PHE A 142 6.29 23.54 -2.26
CA PHE A 142 5.90 24.00 -3.59
C PHE A 142 5.42 25.44 -3.42
N ASP A 143 6.39 26.35 -3.38
CA ASP A 143 6.18 27.73 -2.95
C ASP A 143 5.83 28.65 -4.12
N THR A 144 4.82 29.48 -3.90
CA THR A 144 4.30 30.46 -4.86
C THR A 144 4.37 31.89 -4.36
N PHE A 145 5.10 32.11 -3.27
CA PHE A 145 5.35 33.40 -2.64
C PHE A 145 6.86 33.59 -2.42
N LEU A 146 7.28 34.85 -2.30
CA LEU A 146 8.69 35.19 -2.07
C LEU A 146 8.81 35.77 -0.67
N ASP A 147 9.14 34.91 0.29
CA ASP A 147 9.48 35.27 1.66
C ASP A 147 10.99 35.52 1.79
N LYS A 148 11.40 36.79 1.69
CA LYS A 148 12.82 37.18 1.86
C LYS A 148 13.44 36.74 3.20
N LYS A 149 12.62 36.52 4.23
CA LYS A 149 13.06 36.05 5.56
C LYS A 149 13.46 34.56 5.56
N TYR A 150 13.08 33.81 4.53
CA TYR A 150 13.37 32.39 4.35
C TYR A 150 14.38 32.13 3.22
N ASP A 151 15.02 33.20 2.71
CA ASP A 151 16.00 33.17 1.62
C ASP A 151 15.46 32.55 0.32
N ASP A 152 14.16 32.71 0.07
CA ASP A 152 13.52 32.23 -1.15
C ASP A 152 14.19 32.78 -2.41
N VAL A 153 14.42 31.89 -3.37
CA VAL A 153 15.05 32.25 -4.65
C VAL A 153 14.10 33.05 -5.56
N ASN A 154 12.78 32.85 -5.41
CA ASN A 154 11.68 33.56 -6.07
C ASN A 154 10.32 33.03 -5.57
N GLY A 155 9.20 33.57 -6.07
CA GLY A 155 7.85 33.07 -5.77
C GLY A 155 7.35 31.95 -6.70
N ASN A 156 8.21 31.04 -7.14
CA ASN A 156 7.87 29.87 -7.96
C ASN A 156 9.01 28.84 -7.89
N HIS A 157 9.13 28.17 -6.75
CA HIS A 157 10.23 27.25 -6.48
C HIS A 157 9.76 25.96 -5.80
N VAL A 158 10.61 24.94 -5.85
CA VAL A 158 10.46 23.73 -5.04
C VAL A 158 11.67 23.60 -4.15
N GLY A 159 11.42 23.38 -2.86
CA GLY A 159 12.43 23.37 -1.82
C GLY A 159 12.40 22.11 -0.97
N VAL A 160 13.48 21.87 -0.23
CA VAL A 160 13.59 20.80 0.77
C VAL A 160 14.00 21.43 2.08
N ASP A 161 13.12 21.33 3.06
CA ASP A 161 13.21 21.97 4.36
C ASP A 161 13.47 20.97 5.46
N LEU A 162 14.42 21.30 6.33
CA LEU A 162 14.82 20.46 7.46
C LEU A 162 14.74 21.24 8.77
N SER A 163 13.62 21.09 9.48
CA SER A 163 13.39 21.75 10.78
C SER A 163 13.57 23.29 10.74
N SER A 164 13.48 23.87 9.54
CA SER A 164 13.71 25.26 9.18
C SER A 164 12.98 25.51 7.87
N PHE A 165 12.45 26.71 7.67
CA PHE A 165 11.85 27.15 6.40
C PHE A 165 12.87 27.70 5.41
N VAL A 166 14.14 27.76 5.79
CA VAL A 166 15.23 28.02 4.83
C VAL A 166 15.61 26.68 4.20
N SER A 167 15.24 26.53 2.94
CA SER A 167 15.48 25.34 2.14
C SER A 167 16.96 24.94 2.08
N VAL A 168 17.29 23.69 2.41
CA VAL A 168 18.66 23.15 2.27
C VAL A 168 19.01 22.84 0.81
N LYS A 169 17.97 22.59 -0.01
CA LYS A 169 18.07 22.45 -1.46
C LYS A 169 16.84 23.03 -2.11
N VAL A 170 17.05 23.86 -3.13
CA VAL A 170 15.99 24.57 -3.83
C VAL A 170 16.19 24.51 -5.34
N SER A 171 15.10 24.49 -6.08
CA SER A 171 15.09 24.60 -7.53
C SER A 171 14.11 25.66 -7.99
N ASN A 172 14.61 26.59 -8.80
CA ASN A 172 13.81 27.63 -9.44
C ASN A 172 13.06 27.03 -10.63
N LEU A 173 11.73 26.97 -10.57
CA LEU A 173 10.91 26.36 -11.61
C LEU A 173 10.90 27.13 -12.93
N SER A 174 11.25 28.42 -12.92
CA SER A 174 11.41 29.21 -14.13
C SER A 174 12.51 28.65 -15.03
N SER A 175 13.54 28.01 -14.45
CA SER A 175 14.63 27.37 -15.21
C SER A 175 14.18 26.16 -16.03
N VAL A 176 13.10 25.49 -15.59
CA VAL A 176 12.49 24.33 -16.26
C VAL A 176 11.16 24.68 -16.93
N LYS A 177 10.86 25.97 -17.09
CA LYS A 177 9.64 26.49 -17.74
C LYS A 177 8.33 25.96 -17.13
N LEU A 178 8.33 25.72 -15.82
CA LEU A 178 7.15 25.34 -15.06
C LEU A 178 6.67 26.48 -14.15
N ARG A 179 5.36 26.51 -13.90
CA ARG A 179 4.73 27.47 -12.99
C ARG A 179 3.68 26.77 -12.14
N LEU A 180 3.85 26.81 -10.83
CA LEU A 180 2.99 26.13 -9.85
C LEU A 180 1.56 26.68 -9.87
N ASN A 181 1.41 28.01 -9.78
CA ASN A 181 0.12 28.70 -9.80
C ASN A 181 -0.37 29.05 -11.20
N SER A 182 -0.19 28.16 -12.17
CA SER A 182 -0.74 28.34 -13.53
C SER A 182 -2.25 28.07 -13.61
N GLY A 183 -2.80 27.36 -12.62
CA GLY A 183 -4.14 26.77 -12.67
C GLY A 183 -4.19 25.42 -13.41
N GLU A 184 -3.10 24.99 -14.04
CA GLU A 184 -3.00 23.68 -14.67
C GLU A 184 -2.81 22.57 -13.63
N LYS A 185 -3.17 21.34 -13.98
CA LYS A 185 -2.84 20.17 -13.16
C LYS A 185 -1.38 19.79 -13.36
N LEU A 186 -0.65 19.71 -12.26
CA LEU A 186 0.72 19.23 -12.19
C LEU A 186 0.76 17.91 -11.44
N GLN A 187 1.85 17.16 -11.62
CA GLN A 187 2.09 15.92 -10.90
C GLN A 187 3.52 15.87 -10.37
N SER A 188 3.68 15.36 -9.16
CA SER A 188 4.95 15.32 -8.46
C SER A 188 5.26 13.92 -7.94
N TRP A 189 6.54 13.58 -7.93
CA TRP A 189 7.08 12.38 -7.29
C TRP A 189 8.12 12.78 -6.27
N ILE A 190 7.99 12.25 -5.06
CA ILE A 190 8.95 12.40 -3.97
C ILE A 190 9.44 11.01 -3.60
N ASP A 191 10.71 10.73 -3.89
CA ASP A 191 11.32 9.43 -3.65
C ASP A 191 12.45 9.57 -2.63
N TYR A 192 12.38 8.81 -1.54
CA TYR A 192 13.50 8.66 -0.63
C TYR A 192 14.05 7.25 -0.72
N GLU A 193 15.35 7.15 -1.05
CA GLU A 193 16.07 5.89 -1.10
C GLU A 193 17.01 5.78 0.10
N ALA A 194 16.63 4.97 1.08
CA ALA A 194 17.34 4.85 2.36
C ALA A 194 18.74 4.25 2.21
N SER A 195 18.94 3.36 1.24
CA SER A 195 20.27 2.77 0.94
C SER A 195 21.29 3.84 0.52
N SER A 196 20.89 4.73 -0.38
CA SER A 196 21.72 5.85 -0.86
C SER A 196 21.60 7.14 -0.04
N LYS A 197 20.71 7.18 0.96
CA LYS A 197 20.41 8.35 1.79
C LYS A 197 20.13 9.59 0.94
N ARG A 198 19.19 9.45 0.02
CA ARG A 198 18.89 10.48 -0.98
C ARG A 198 17.40 10.67 -1.16
N LEU A 199 16.97 11.92 -1.09
CA LEU A 199 15.63 12.38 -1.44
C LEU A 199 15.67 13.02 -2.83
N GLU A 200 14.78 12.61 -3.70
CA GLU A 200 14.62 13.17 -5.04
C GLU A 200 13.19 13.66 -5.24
N VAL A 201 13.07 14.85 -5.83
CA VAL A 201 11.78 15.46 -6.17
C VAL A 201 11.72 15.65 -7.67
N ARG A 202 10.63 15.20 -8.30
CA ARG A 202 10.35 15.37 -9.73
C ARG A 202 9.00 16.05 -9.87
N LEU A 203 8.87 16.91 -10.87
CA LEU A 203 7.64 17.66 -11.16
C LEU A 203 7.44 17.74 -12.66
N SER A 204 6.22 17.54 -13.13
CA SER A 204 5.84 17.76 -14.53
C SER A 204 4.39 18.21 -14.63
N LYS A 205 3.95 18.56 -15.84
CA LYS A 205 2.52 18.71 -16.10
C LYS A 205 1.85 17.33 -16.07
N LEU A 206 0.55 17.32 -15.74
CA LEU A 206 -0.24 16.09 -15.83
C LEU A 206 -0.29 15.61 -17.28
N GLY A 207 -0.01 14.32 -17.50
CA GLY A 207 0.03 13.70 -18.83
C GLY A 207 1.43 13.60 -19.43
N ASP A 208 2.39 14.39 -18.95
CA ASP A 208 3.79 14.23 -19.30
C ASP A 208 4.39 12.98 -18.62
N ILE A 209 5.44 12.44 -19.24
CA ILE A 209 6.23 11.36 -18.63
C ILE A 209 6.97 11.86 -17.39
N ARG A 210 7.15 10.97 -16.41
CA ARG A 210 7.98 11.24 -15.22
C ARG A 210 9.39 11.66 -15.66
N PRO A 211 9.88 12.85 -15.27
CA PRO A 211 11.23 13.29 -15.65
C PRO A 211 12.31 12.32 -15.17
N LEU A 212 13.27 12.01 -16.03
CA LEU A 212 14.45 11.19 -15.68
C LEU A 212 15.29 11.89 -14.61
N ASN A 213 15.65 13.15 -14.89
CA ASN A 213 16.42 13.98 -13.97
C ASN A 213 15.49 14.58 -12.90
N PRO A 214 15.84 14.46 -11.60
CA PRO A 214 15.08 15.11 -10.56
C PRO A 214 15.26 16.63 -10.62
N LEU A 215 14.19 17.34 -10.26
CA LEU A 215 14.21 18.79 -10.08
C LEU A 215 15.09 19.18 -8.88
N VAL A 216 14.98 18.40 -7.80
CA VAL A 216 15.80 18.52 -6.59
C VAL A 216 16.34 17.15 -6.22
N SER A 217 17.64 17.07 -5.93
CA SER A 217 18.29 15.90 -5.34
C SER A 217 19.02 16.33 -4.07
N CYS A 218 18.58 15.79 -2.94
CA CYS A 218 19.08 16.16 -1.62
C CYS A 218 19.70 14.93 -0.94
N PRO A 219 21.04 14.91 -0.71
CA PRO A 219 21.66 13.89 0.12
C PRO A 219 21.25 14.13 1.58
N ILE A 220 20.51 13.17 2.16
CA ILE A 220 19.95 13.29 3.50
C ILE A 220 19.80 11.92 4.16
N ASP A 221 20.22 11.85 5.43
CA ASP A 221 20.03 10.65 6.26
C ASP A 221 18.84 10.84 7.21
N LEU A 222 17.63 10.52 6.74
CA LEU A 222 16.41 10.61 7.55
C LEU A 222 16.43 9.64 8.74
N SER A 223 17.19 8.55 8.64
CA SER A 223 17.36 7.59 9.73
C SER A 223 18.10 8.20 10.92
N ARG A 224 19.05 9.10 10.68
CA ARG A 224 19.74 9.84 11.74
C ARG A 224 18.87 10.93 12.36
N MET A 225 18.03 11.57 11.54
CA MET A 225 17.15 12.66 11.98
C MET A 225 16.11 12.18 13.01
N TRP A 226 15.42 11.09 12.70
CA TRP A 226 14.29 10.60 13.51
C TRP A 226 14.55 9.27 14.22
N LYS A 227 15.61 8.54 13.88
CA LYS A 227 15.89 7.23 14.46
C LYS A 227 14.65 6.33 14.33
N GLU A 228 14.03 5.98 15.45
CA GLU A 228 12.89 5.06 15.56
C GLU A 228 11.56 5.77 15.84
N GLU A 229 11.54 7.10 15.74
CA GLU A 229 10.33 7.88 15.91
C GLU A 229 9.29 7.47 14.85
N GLU A 230 8.04 7.42 15.27
CA GLU A 230 6.89 7.21 14.39
C GLU A 230 6.50 8.55 13.75
N LEU A 231 6.26 8.52 12.44
CA LEU A 231 6.07 9.70 11.62
C LEU A 231 4.71 9.70 10.94
N TYR A 232 4.02 10.83 11.03
CA TYR A 232 2.96 11.17 10.08
C TYR A 232 3.58 11.71 8.79
N VAL A 233 2.94 11.38 7.68
CA VAL A 233 3.31 11.70 6.31
C VAL A 233 2.07 12.21 5.59
N GLY A 234 2.24 13.27 4.82
CA GLY A 234 1.11 13.81 4.10
C GLY A 234 1.39 15.12 3.40
N LEU A 235 0.34 15.90 3.19
CA LEU A 235 0.37 17.22 2.56
C LEU A 235 -0.20 18.26 3.54
N SER A 236 0.39 19.44 3.58
CA SER A 236 -0.05 20.57 4.38
C SER A 236 -0.06 21.85 3.55
N SER A 237 -1.08 22.70 3.70
CA SER A 237 -1.17 24.01 3.05
C SER A 237 -1.68 25.04 4.06
N SER A 238 -1.17 26.26 3.94
CA SER A 238 -1.70 27.47 4.58
C SER A 238 -1.71 28.57 3.53
N THR A 239 -2.53 29.60 3.73
CA THR A 239 -2.72 30.65 2.73
C THR A 239 -2.45 32.05 3.25
N GLY A 240 -2.10 32.26 4.53
CA GLY A 240 -1.82 33.60 5.04
C GLY A 240 -2.89 34.62 4.64
N ASN A 241 -2.49 35.73 4.02
CA ASN A 241 -3.44 36.71 3.46
C ASN A 241 -3.92 36.39 2.03
N SER A 242 -3.40 35.34 1.41
CA SER A 242 -3.79 34.87 0.09
C SER A 242 -5.12 34.13 0.11
N THR A 243 -5.75 34.06 -1.06
CA THR A 243 -6.95 33.26 -1.32
C THR A 243 -6.68 32.08 -2.26
N GLN A 244 -5.39 31.79 -2.54
CA GLN A 244 -5.00 30.69 -3.40
C GLN A 244 -5.60 29.37 -2.92
N LYS A 245 -6.15 28.62 -3.88
CA LYS A 245 -6.72 27.31 -3.65
C LYS A 245 -5.70 26.24 -3.96
N CYS A 246 -5.49 25.33 -3.02
CA CYS A 246 -4.71 24.11 -3.22
C CYS A 246 -5.65 22.90 -3.36
N ASN A 247 -5.66 22.27 -4.53
CA ASN A 247 -6.46 21.07 -4.79
C ASN A 247 -5.57 19.87 -5.08
N ILE A 248 -5.87 18.75 -4.42
CA ILE A 248 -5.24 17.44 -4.65
C ILE A 248 -6.26 16.53 -5.31
N TYR A 249 -5.91 15.96 -6.46
CA TYR A 249 -6.80 15.13 -7.26
C TYR A 249 -6.53 13.64 -7.08
N SER A 250 -5.25 13.28 -6.91
CA SER A 250 -4.83 11.93 -6.60
C SER A 250 -3.66 11.92 -5.63
N LEU A 251 -3.54 10.82 -4.88
CA LEU A 251 -2.50 10.63 -3.88
C LEU A 251 -2.15 9.15 -3.75
N GLY A 252 -0.89 8.82 -4.03
CA GLY A 252 -0.31 7.51 -3.81
C GLY A 252 0.89 7.59 -2.88
N PHE A 253 0.98 6.66 -1.94
CA PHE A 253 2.14 6.53 -1.06
C PHE A 253 2.51 5.05 -0.94
N LYS A 254 3.81 4.76 -1.00
CA LYS A 254 4.34 3.41 -0.86
C LYS A 254 5.62 3.43 -0.04
N ILE A 255 5.71 2.52 0.92
CA ILE A 255 6.96 2.18 1.59
C ILE A 255 7.52 0.86 1.07
N ARG A 256 8.84 0.73 1.11
CA ARG A 256 9.56 -0.51 0.81
C ARG A 256 10.74 -0.65 1.77
N THR A 257 11.00 -1.87 2.23
CA THR A 257 12.19 -2.14 3.04
C THR A 257 13.42 -2.15 2.12
N ALA A 258 14.44 -1.38 2.47
CA ALA A 258 15.72 -1.46 1.79
C ALA A 258 16.41 -2.78 2.20
N PRO A 259 16.83 -3.63 1.25
CA PRO A 259 17.46 -4.89 1.57
C PRO A 259 18.82 -4.64 2.25
N ASN A 260 19.03 -5.26 3.41
CA ASN A 260 20.26 -5.15 4.21
C ASN A 260 21.52 -5.66 3.47
N TRP A 261 21.36 -6.35 2.34
CA TRP A 261 22.42 -7.02 1.60
C TRP A 261 23.25 -6.09 0.71
N MET A 262 22.86 -4.83 0.53
CA MET A 262 23.55 -3.92 -0.39
C MET A 262 24.67 -3.08 0.23
N HIS A 263 24.79 -3.04 1.56
CA HIS A 263 25.89 -2.33 2.23
C HIS A 263 26.39 -3.09 3.46
N SER A 264 27.66 -3.44 3.47
CA SER A 264 28.40 -3.79 4.69
C SER A 264 28.62 -2.52 5.51
N GLU A 265 27.61 -2.07 6.26
CA GLU A 265 27.87 -1.12 7.36
C GLU A 265 28.80 -1.84 8.36
N PRO A 266 29.95 -1.25 8.72
CA PRO A 266 30.78 -1.81 9.78
C PRO A 266 29.96 -1.85 11.06
N LEU A 267 29.96 -3.01 11.72
CA LEU A 267 29.34 -3.20 13.03
C LEU A 267 29.86 -2.13 13.99
N ASP A 268 28.98 -1.28 14.49
CA ASP A 268 29.29 -0.35 15.58
C ASP A 268 29.46 -1.15 16.88
N PRO A 269 30.69 -1.22 17.46
CA PRO A 269 30.94 -1.97 18.69
C PRO A 269 30.18 -1.42 19.91
N GLN A 270 29.81 -0.12 19.90
CA GLN A 270 29.12 0.51 21.03
C GLN A 270 27.61 0.26 21.05
N ALA A 271 27.02 -0.16 19.92
CA ALA A 271 25.60 -0.51 19.84
C ALA A 271 25.20 -1.70 20.73
N PHE A 272 26.19 -2.46 21.24
CA PHE A 272 26.00 -3.66 22.06
C PHE A 272 26.43 -3.51 23.52
N GLU A 273 26.93 -2.34 23.96
CA GLU A 273 27.35 -2.15 25.36
C GLU A 273 26.17 -2.15 26.36
N GLY A 274 24.92 -2.05 25.87
CA GLY A 274 23.71 -2.02 26.71
C GLY A 274 23.01 -3.36 26.98
N GLU A 275 23.31 -4.45 26.27
CA GLU A 275 22.63 -5.75 26.47
C GLU A 275 23.63 -6.91 26.58
N LYS A 276 24.15 -7.14 27.79
CA LYS A 276 24.75 -8.44 28.14
C LYS A 276 23.64 -9.48 28.35
N LYS A 277 23.06 -9.99 27.27
CA LYS A 277 22.41 -11.31 27.29
C LYS A 277 23.41 -12.35 26.81
N GLN A 278 23.63 -13.37 27.64
CA GLN A 278 24.53 -14.49 27.34
C GLN A 278 24.18 -15.12 25.98
N LEU A 279 25.11 -15.00 25.04
CA LEU A 279 25.02 -15.59 23.72
C LEU A 279 25.35 -17.09 23.84
N LYS A 280 24.34 -17.96 23.81
CA LYS A 280 24.54 -19.40 23.60
C LYS A 280 25.08 -19.59 22.18
N VAL A 281 26.30 -20.12 22.09
CA VAL A 281 26.92 -20.56 20.84
C VAL A 281 25.98 -21.54 20.16
N HIS A 282 25.42 -21.16 19.00
CA HIS A 282 24.63 -22.08 18.20
C HIS A 282 25.56 -23.14 17.60
N SER A 283 25.39 -24.38 18.04
CA SER A 283 26.07 -25.56 17.52
C SER A 283 25.75 -25.75 16.03
N LYS A 284 26.72 -26.27 15.27
CA LYS A 284 26.69 -26.68 13.85
C LYS A 284 25.52 -27.62 13.44
N SER A 285 24.62 -27.99 14.36
CA SER A 285 23.53 -28.94 14.12
C SER A 285 22.41 -28.43 13.21
N ASP A 286 22.24 -27.11 13.06
CA ASP A 286 21.12 -26.55 12.30
C ASP A 286 21.16 -26.85 10.80
N CYS A 287 22.36 -26.97 10.22
CA CYS A 287 22.50 -27.34 8.82
C CYS A 287 22.12 -28.81 8.58
N ALA A 288 22.57 -29.70 9.46
CA ALA A 288 22.24 -31.13 9.39
C ALA A 288 20.73 -31.37 9.63
N LEU A 289 20.12 -30.63 10.55
CA LEU A 289 18.69 -30.73 10.84
C LEU A 289 17.83 -30.24 9.66
N ARG A 290 18.27 -29.17 8.98
CA ARG A 290 17.61 -28.66 7.76
C ARG A 290 17.69 -29.64 6.60
N ILE A 291 18.85 -30.28 6.39
CA ILE A 291 19.02 -31.31 5.36
C ILE A 291 18.17 -32.54 5.66
N LEU A 292 18.15 -32.99 6.92
CA LEU A 292 17.31 -34.11 7.35
C LEU A 292 15.81 -33.79 7.17
N GLY A 293 15.39 -32.56 7.47
CA GLY A 293 14.03 -32.09 7.24
C GLY A 293 13.63 -32.10 5.77
N ALA A 294 14.52 -31.66 4.88
CA ALA A 294 14.28 -31.69 3.43
C ALA A 294 14.17 -33.12 2.88
N LEU A 295 15.01 -34.05 3.37
CA LEU A 295 14.97 -35.46 2.97
C LEU A 295 13.66 -36.14 3.42
N LEU A 296 13.23 -35.90 4.66
CA LEU A 296 11.97 -36.44 5.18
C LEU A 296 10.74 -35.86 4.47
N PHE A 297 10.78 -34.58 4.09
CA PHE A 297 9.72 -33.95 3.30
C PHE A 297 9.66 -34.53 1.88
N GLY A 298 10.81 -34.68 1.22
CA GLY A 298 10.90 -35.26 -0.12
C GLY A 298 10.38 -36.70 -0.18
N THR A 299 10.75 -37.55 0.78
CA THR A 299 10.26 -38.93 0.85
C THR A 299 8.76 -38.99 1.15
N GLY A 300 8.25 -38.12 2.02
CA GLY A 300 6.82 -38.01 2.32
C GLY A 300 5.99 -37.62 1.09
N CYS A 301 6.41 -36.58 0.35
CA CYS A 301 5.73 -36.16 -0.88
C CYS A 301 5.80 -37.22 -1.99
N GLY A 302 6.94 -37.90 -2.15
CA GLY A 302 7.09 -38.97 -3.14
C GLY A 302 6.18 -40.16 -2.88
N ALA A 303 6.08 -40.61 -1.62
CA ALA A 303 5.20 -41.70 -1.23
C ALA A 303 3.71 -41.34 -1.45
N LEU A 304 3.33 -40.11 -1.15
CA LEU A 304 1.96 -39.62 -1.32
C LEU A 304 1.58 -39.54 -2.81
N GLY A 305 2.49 -39.08 -3.67
CA GLY A 305 2.30 -39.07 -5.11
C GLY A 305 2.10 -40.47 -5.69
N ALA A 306 2.93 -41.44 -5.28
CA ALA A 306 2.78 -42.83 -5.71
C ALA A 306 1.43 -43.43 -5.28
N PHE A 307 0.96 -43.12 -4.07
CA PHE A 307 -0.33 -43.60 -3.57
C PHE A 307 -1.51 -43.06 -4.38
N ILE A 308 -1.46 -41.78 -4.77
CA ILE A 308 -2.48 -41.16 -5.64
C ILE A 308 -2.50 -41.85 -7.02
N VAL A 309 -1.34 -42.14 -7.60
CA VAL A 309 -1.25 -42.83 -8.89
C VAL A 309 -1.90 -44.22 -8.84
N VAL A 310 -1.67 -44.98 -7.76
CA VAL A 310 -2.31 -46.30 -7.58
C VAL A 310 -3.83 -46.18 -7.46
N ILE A 311 -4.35 -45.19 -6.72
CA ILE A 311 -5.80 -44.94 -6.61
C ILE A 311 -6.40 -44.56 -7.96
N VAL A 312 -5.72 -43.70 -8.72
CA VAL A 312 -6.19 -43.30 -10.06
C VAL A 312 -6.18 -44.50 -11.02
N TRP A 313 -5.14 -45.34 -10.95
CA TRP A 313 -5.03 -46.56 -11.76
C TRP A 313 -6.15 -47.56 -11.43
N THR A 314 -6.49 -47.75 -10.16
CA THR A 314 -7.58 -48.66 -9.77
C THR A 314 -8.94 -48.12 -10.20
N ILE A 315 -9.18 -46.81 -10.13
CA ILE A 315 -10.44 -46.20 -10.58
C ILE A 315 -10.60 -46.29 -12.10
N LEU A 316 -9.52 -46.04 -12.86
CA LEU A 316 -9.58 -46.02 -14.33
C LEU A 316 -9.50 -47.42 -14.95
N GLY A 317 -8.69 -48.33 -14.39
CA GLY A 317 -8.51 -49.70 -14.90
C GLY A 317 -9.69 -50.64 -14.63
N SER A 318 -10.61 -50.27 -13.73
CA SER A 318 -11.77 -51.10 -13.37
C SER A 318 -12.97 -50.93 -14.30
N ARG A 319 -12.91 -50.05 -15.31
CA ARG A 319 -13.99 -49.88 -16.29
C ARG A 319 -13.80 -50.87 -17.45
N ARG A 320 -14.42 -52.05 -17.36
CA ARG A 320 -14.56 -52.96 -18.53
C ARG A 320 -15.68 -52.46 -19.44
N PRO A 321 -15.53 -52.52 -20.78
CA PRO A 321 -16.61 -52.23 -21.71
C PRO A 321 -17.62 -53.38 -21.66
N VAL A 322 -18.87 -53.07 -21.32
CA VAL A 322 -19.98 -54.05 -21.31
C VAL A 322 -20.56 -54.11 -22.72
N ALA A 323 -20.49 -55.29 -23.35
CA ALA A 323 -21.16 -55.57 -24.62
C ALA A 323 -22.66 -55.84 -24.39
N PRO A 324 -23.55 -55.55 -25.36
CA PRO A 324 -24.98 -55.82 -25.22
C PRO A 324 -25.30 -57.26 -25.66
N GLU A 325 -26.12 -57.97 -24.88
CA GLU A 325 -26.76 -59.23 -25.28
C GLU A 325 -28.26 -59.01 -25.55
N ASP A 326 -28.74 -59.62 -26.62
CA ASP A 326 -30.11 -59.62 -27.15
C ASP A 326 -31.07 -60.55 -26.36
N PRO A 327 -32.40 -60.37 -26.48
CA PRO A 327 -33.38 -60.95 -25.56
C PRO A 327 -33.92 -62.32 -26.00
N ALA A 328 -34.22 -63.19 -25.04
CA ALA A 328 -35.03 -64.39 -25.23
C ALA A 328 -36.31 -64.33 -24.37
N VAL A 329 -37.43 -64.57 -25.06
CA VAL A 329 -38.82 -64.57 -24.62
C VAL A 329 -39.22 -66.03 -24.31
N GLU A 330 -39.98 -66.31 -23.23
CA GLU A 330 -41.34 -66.90 -23.31
C GLU A 330 -42.01 -67.24 -21.96
N ASN A 331 -43.29 -66.81 -21.87
CA ASN A 331 -44.51 -67.49 -21.37
C ASN A 331 -44.57 -68.08 -19.94
N ASN A 332 -45.35 -67.46 -19.04
CA ASN A 332 -46.83 -67.53 -18.85
C ASN A 332 -47.27 -68.69 -17.92
N ASN A 333 -47.76 -68.37 -16.71
CA ASN A 333 -49.22 -68.38 -16.43
C ASN A 333 -49.57 -68.23 -14.94
N SER A 334 -50.69 -67.49 -14.75
CA SER A 334 -51.74 -67.58 -13.72
C SER A 334 -51.37 -67.25 -12.26
N LYS A 335 -51.85 -66.09 -11.77
CA LYS A 335 -53.02 -65.91 -10.86
C LYS A 335 -52.59 -66.00 -9.38
N GLU A 336 -52.94 -65.14 -8.43
CA GLU A 336 -53.95 -64.09 -8.24
C GLU A 336 -53.71 -63.47 -6.84
N PHE A 337 -54.38 -62.36 -6.53
CA PHE A 337 -54.55 -61.68 -5.23
C PHE A 337 -53.55 -60.60 -4.78
N ASP A 338 -54.01 -59.35 -4.94
CA ASP A 338 -54.06 -58.19 -4.02
C ASP A 338 -52.77 -57.72 -3.35
N GLU A 339 -52.45 -56.44 -3.21
CA GLU A 339 -53.16 -55.16 -3.22
C GLU A 339 -52.04 -54.09 -3.37
N TYR A 340 -52.33 -52.84 -3.75
CA TYR A 340 -51.70 -51.60 -3.22
C TYR A 340 -51.89 -50.41 -4.20
N LYS A 341 -52.46 -49.36 -3.62
CA LYS A 341 -52.97 -48.11 -4.20
C LYS A 341 -51.97 -47.30 -5.03
N LYS A 342 -52.51 -46.71 -6.11
CA LYS A 342 -51.91 -45.72 -7.02
C LYS A 342 -52.34 -44.30 -6.63
N PHE A 343 -51.41 -43.35 -6.56
CA PHE A 343 -51.68 -41.91 -6.64
C PHE A 343 -51.09 -41.38 -7.94
N ASN A 344 -51.92 -40.73 -8.77
CA ASN A 344 -51.52 -40.04 -9.98
C ASN A 344 -51.20 -38.56 -9.66
N VAL A 345 -50.12 -38.05 -10.23
CA VAL A 345 -49.88 -36.61 -10.41
C VAL A 345 -49.93 -36.35 -11.91
N VAL A 346 -50.90 -35.56 -12.35
CA VAL A 346 -51.05 -35.10 -13.74
C VAL A 346 -50.37 -33.73 -13.86
N VAL A 347 -49.56 -33.61 -14.92
CA VAL A 347 -48.91 -32.40 -15.40
C VAL A 347 -49.72 -31.89 -16.58
N ASP A 348 -50.06 -30.60 -16.59
CA ASP A 348 -50.50 -29.91 -17.80
C ASP A 348 -49.53 -28.78 -18.17
N LYS A 349 -49.12 -28.82 -19.44
CA LYS A 349 -48.33 -27.81 -20.17
C LYS A 349 -49.28 -26.78 -20.77
N ALA A 350 -48.93 -25.50 -20.70
CA ALA A 350 -49.57 -24.45 -21.50
C ALA A 350 -48.67 -24.03 -22.67
N ILE A 351 -49.31 -23.81 -23.81
CA ILE A 351 -48.79 -23.52 -25.15
C ILE A 351 -48.69 -21.99 -25.36
N GLU A 352 -47.66 -21.57 -26.11
CA GLU A 352 -47.49 -20.21 -26.66
C GLU A 352 -48.29 -20.01 -27.96
N ASP A 353 -48.87 -18.82 -28.12
CA ASP A 353 -49.16 -18.11 -29.38
C ASP A 353 -49.46 -16.64 -28.98
N GLY A 354 -49.23 -15.53 -29.69
CA GLY A 354 -48.88 -15.21 -31.06
C GLY A 354 -49.31 -13.74 -31.31
N LYS A 355 -48.45 -12.91 -31.93
CA LYS A 355 -48.64 -11.61 -32.65
C LYS A 355 -49.94 -10.76 -32.48
N SER A 356 -49.79 -9.43 -32.34
CA SER A 356 -49.89 -8.38 -33.42
C SER A 356 -49.83 -6.93 -32.85
N LYS A 357 -49.12 -5.98 -33.51
CA LYS A 357 -49.59 -4.71 -34.16
C LYS A 357 -50.73 -3.94 -33.43
N ASN A 358 -50.82 -2.62 -33.32
CA ASN A 358 -50.28 -1.41 -33.97
C ASN A 358 -50.82 -0.21 -33.15
N LEU A 359 -50.16 0.96 -33.13
CA LEU A 359 -50.79 2.25 -33.47
C LEU A 359 -49.73 3.38 -33.47
N GLY A 360 -49.83 4.26 -34.46
CA GLY A 360 -49.18 5.57 -34.44
C GLY A 360 -50.23 6.67 -34.46
N THR A 361 -49.89 7.81 -33.85
CA THR A 361 -50.05 9.21 -34.31
C THR A 361 -49.31 10.09 -33.32
#